data_AF-A0A7S2N7C5-F1
#
_entry.id   AF-A0A7S2N7C5-F1
#
_cell.length_a   1.000
_cell.length_b   1.000
_cell.length_c   1.000
_cell.angle_alpha   90.00
_cell.angle_beta   90.00
_cell.angle_gamma   90.00
#
_symmetry.space_group_name_H-M   'P 1'
#
loop_
_entity.id
_entity.type
_entity.pdbx_description
1 polymer ?
#
loop_
_entity_poly.entity_id
_entity_poly.type
_entity_poly.pdbx_seq_one_letter_code
_entity_poly.pdbx_strand_id
1 'polypeptide(L)'
;IAWHCKHYTGRGVMKFYENGVALAKDMGIDVSVLEQTHEAHYQAAKKTEKDPDGGSYPAYPSGKSWDEPSGKTGSGKKFYHNIIPGSAVKSEPFYVAIITPVIHYCMGGLE
;
A
#
# COMPACT_ATOMS: atom_id res chain seq x y z
N ILE A 1 5.58 12.40 -7.61
CA ILE A 1 6.12 11.24 -6.84
C ILE A 1 7.64 11.09 -6.97
N ALA A 2 8.21 11.20 -8.18
CA ALA A 2 9.63 10.89 -8.44
C ALA A 2 10.65 11.64 -7.56
N TRP A 3 10.42 12.92 -7.23
CA TRP A 3 11.32 13.67 -6.35
C TRP A 3 11.43 13.06 -4.95
N HIS A 4 10.29 12.69 -4.33
CA HIS A 4 10.26 12.05 -3.02
C HIS A 4 10.99 10.71 -3.04
N CYS A 5 10.76 9.87 -4.06
CA CYS A 5 11.47 8.60 -4.20
C CYS A 5 12.98 8.83 -4.28
N LYS A 6 13.45 9.74 -5.15
CA LYS A 6 14.89 10.08 -5.25
C LYS A 6 15.45 10.58 -3.91
N HIS A 7 14.72 11.46 -3.23
CA HIS A 7 15.11 12.02 -1.94
C HIS A 7 15.29 10.94 -0.87
N TYR A 8 14.32 10.03 -0.73
CA TYR A 8 14.34 8.99 0.30
C TYR A 8 15.31 7.87 -0.02
N THR A 9 15.47 7.49 -1.30
CA THR A 9 16.52 6.55 -1.71
C THR A 9 17.91 7.11 -1.43
N GLY A 10 18.15 8.40 -1.72
CA GLY A 10 19.42 9.07 -1.43
C GLY A 10 19.75 9.17 0.07
N ARG A 11 18.73 9.06 0.94
CA ARG A 11 18.87 9.05 2.41
C ARG A 11 18.94 7.65 3.03
N GLY A 12 18.87 6.59 2.21
CA GLY A 12 18.94 5.20 2.68
C GLY A 12 17.70 4.72 3.45
N VAL A 13 16.60 5.48 3.45
CA VAL A 13 15.33 5.10 4.12
C VAL A 13 14.32 4.46 3.17
N MET A 14 14.68 4.38 1.88
CA MET A 14 13.91 3.72 0.83
C MET A 14 14.89 2.99 -0.10
N LYS A 15 14.47 1.85 -0.65
CA LYS A 15 15.25 1.05 -1.59
C LYS A 15 14.49 0.92 -2.91
N PHE A 16 15.22 1.02 -4.00
CA PHE A 16 14.71 0.80 -5.36
C PHE A 16 14.97 -0.65 -5.78
N TYR A 17 13.99 -1.24 -6.46
CA TYR A 17 14.08 -2.54 -7.11
C TYR A 17 13.70 -2.37 -8.57
N GLU A 18 14.50 -2.94 -9.46
CA GLU A 18 14.27 -2.90 -10.91
C GLU A 18 12.99 -3.63 -11.34
N ASN A 19 12.57 -4.64 -10.58
CA ASN A 19 11.38 -5.44 -10.86
C ASN A 19 10.84 -6.12 -9.59
N GLY A 20 9.61 -6.64 -9.66
CA GLY A 20 8.97 -7.33 -8.53
C GLY A 20 9.65 -8.64 -8.12
N VAL A 21 10.39 -9.31 -9.01
CA VAL A 21 11.15 -10.53 -8.68
C VAL A 21 12.32 -10.20 -7.75
N ALA A 22 13.05 -9.11 -8.04
CA ALA A 22 14.14 -8.64 -7.20
C ALA A 22 13.64 -8.23 -5.80
N LEU A 23 12.47 -7.57 -5.73
CA LEU A 23 11.83 -7.24 -4.47
C LEU A 23 11.44 -8.50 -3.67
N ALA A 24 10.74 -9.45 -4.30
CA ALA A 24 10.30 -10.68 -3.64
C ALA A 24 11.48 -11.48 -3.09
N LYS A 25 12.58 -11.56 -3.87
CA LYS A 25 13.82 -12.20 -3.46
C LYS A 25 14.43 -11.55 -2.22
N ASP A 26 14.51 -10.21 -2.16
CA ASP A 26 15.05 -9.50 -0.99
C ASP A 26 14.17 -9.68 0.25
N MET A 27 12.85 -9.77 0.06
CA MET A 27 11.88 -10.06 1.12
C MET A 27 11.87 -11.53 1.56
N GLY A 28 12.49 -12.45 0.81
CA GLY A 28 12.47 -13.89 1.09
C GLY A 28 11.12 -14.56 0.85
N ILE A 29 10.32 -14.05 -0.10
CA ILE A 29 8.98 -14.57 -0.44
C ILE A 29 8.90 -14.95 -1.91
N ASP A 30 7.91 -15.78 -2.26
CA ASP A 30 7.59 -16.04 -3.67
C ASP A 30 6.95 -14.79 -4.31
N VAL A 31 7.28 -14.52 -5.57
CA VAL A 31 6.75 -13.35 -6.28
C VAL A 31 5.21 -13.39 -6.40
N SER A 32 4.61 -14.58 -6.42
CA SER A 32 3.16 -14.75 -6.46
C SER A 32 2.45 -14.15 -5.25
N VAL A 33 3.14 -14.02 -4.10
CA VAL A 33 2.59 -13.32 -2.93
C VAL A 33 2.39 -11.83 -3.25
N LEU A 34 3.35 -11.20 -3.93
CA LEU A 34 3.23 -9.82 -4.38
C LEU A 34 2.16 -9.68 -5.46
N GLU A 35 2.11 -10.61 -6.42
CA GLU A 35 1.10 -10.63 -7.49
C GLU A 35 -0.32 -10.70 -6.91
N GLN A 36 -0.57 -11.63 -5.98
CA GLN A 36 -1.86 -11.80 -5.32
C GLN A 36 -2.26 -10.56 -4.50
N THR A 37 -1.29 -9.97 -3.78
CA THR A 37 -1.52 -8.75 -2.99
C THR A 37 -1.94 -7.58 -3.88
N HIS A 38 -1.23 -7.36 -4.99
CA HIS A 38 -1.56 -6.29 -5.93
C HIS A 38 -2.85 -6.56 -6.68
N GLU A 39 -3.14 -7.83 -7.02
CA GLU A 39 -4.41 -8.18 -7.69
C GLU A 39 -5.61 -7.90 -6.77
N ALA A 40 -5.54 -8.29 -5.50
CA ALA A 40 -6.58 -7.97 -4.53
C ALA A 40 -6.79 -6.45 -4.41
N HIS A 41 -5.69 -5.69 -4.34
CA HIS A 41 -5.74 -4.23 -4.30
C HIS A 41 -6.34 -3.60 -5.57
N TYR A 42 -5.95 -4.12 -6.73
CA TYR A 42 -6.45 -3.68 -8.04
C TYR A 42 -7.95 -3.94 -8.17
N GLN A 43 -8.41 -5.14 -7.78
CA GLN A 43 -9.84 -5.48 -7.83
C GLN A 43 -10.67 -4.65 -6.85
N ALA A 44 -10.16 -4.39 -5.64
CA ALA A 44 -10.80 -3.48 -4.69
C ALA A 44 -10.95 -2.06 -5.28
N ALA A 45 -9.92 -1.56 -5.97
CA ALA A 45 -9.98 -0.29 -6.66
C ALA A 45 -11.05 -0.29 -7.78
N LYS A 46 -11.10 -1.34 -8.61
CA LYS A 46 -12.10 -1.46 -9.68
C LYS A 46 -13.53 -1.60 -9.19
N LYS A 47 -13.74 -2.24 -8.05
CA LYS A 47 -15.06 -2.25 -7.39
C LYS A 47 -15.41 -0.87 -6.85
N THR A 48 -14.45 -0.17 -6.23
CA THR A 48 -14.65 1.18 -5.70
C THR A 48 -14.95 2.20 -6.82
N GLU A 49 -14.31 2.09 -7.98
CA GLU A 49 -14.61 2.92 -9.17
C GLU A 49 -16.07 2.75 -9.63
N LYS A 50 -16.63 1.53 -9.51
CA LYS A 50 -17.99 1.22 -9.96
C LYS A 50 -19.06 1.52 -8.92
N ASP A 51 -18.77 1.22 -7.66
CA ASP A 51 -19.70 1.33 -6.55
C ASP A 51 -18.93 1.77 -5.29
N PRO A 52 -18.74 3.08 -5.06
CA PRO A 52 -17.92 3.58 -3.97
C PRO A 52 -18.53 3.33 -2.58
N ASP A 53 -19.85 3.09 -2.49
CA ASP A 53 -20.57 3.00 -1.21
C ASP A 53 -21.12 1.58 -0.93
N GLY A 54 -20.93 0.61 -1.83
CA GLY A 54 -21.36 -0.78 -1.64
C GLY A 54 -20.36 -1.70 -0.92
N GLY A 55 -19.19 -1.20 -0.55
CA GLY A 55 -18.14 -2.01 0.07
C GLY A 55 -18.55 -2.61 1.43
N SER A 56 -18.09 -3.83 1.70
CA SER A 56 -18.43 -4.55 2.94
C SER A 56 -17.79 -3.98 4.20
N TYR A 57 -16.75 -3.16 4.07
CA TYR A 57 -15.95 -2.67 5.19
C TYR A 57 -16.18 -1.18 5.45
N PRO A 58 -16.10 -0.71 6.71
CA PRO A 58 -16.09 0.73 7.00
C PRO A 58 -14.80 1.37 6.47
N ALA A 59 -14.93 2.57 5.89
CA ALA A 59 -13.81 3.44 5.54
C ALA A 59 -13.65 4.57 6.55
N TYR A 60 -12.42 5.06 6.73
CA TYR A 60 -12.13 6.23 7.55
C TYR A 60 -11.94 7.49 6.67
N PRO A 61 -12.44 8.68 7.07
CA PRO A 61 -13.25 8.95 8.26
C PRO A 61 -14.73 8.56 8.11
N SER A 62 -15.19 8.26 6.89
CA SER A 62 -16.55 7.82 6.60
C SER A 62 -16.65 7.06 5.26
N GLY A 63 -17.76 6.35 5.08
CA GLY A 63 -18.08 5.61 3.85
C GLY A 63 -17.76 4.12 3.92
N LYS A 64 -17.67 3.47 2.75
CA LYS A 64 -17.39 2.05 2.61
C LYS A 64 -16.10 1.77 1.84
N SER A 65 -15.56 0.58 2.02
CA SER A 65 -14.34 0.07 1.38
C SER A 65 -14.57 -1.35 0.86
N TRP A 66 -14.05 -1.61 -0.35
CA TRP A 66 -13.93 -2.95 -0.92
C TRP A 66 -12.60 -3.64 -0.60
N ASP A 67 -11.62 -2.89 -0.08
CA ASP A 67 -10.32 -3.43 0.31
C ASP A 67 -10.43 -4.10 1.68
N GLU A 68 -10.43 -5.43 1.65
CA GLU A 68 -10.49 -6.28 2.84
C GLU A 68 -9.26 -6.11 3.75
N PRO A 69 -8.01 -6.07 3.25
CA PRO A 69 -6.82 -5.92 4.11
C PRO A 69 -6.88 -4.69 5.02
N SER A 70 -7.19 -3.51 4.48
CA SER A 70 -7.40 -2.30 5.29
C SER A 70 -8.76 -2.29 5.98
N GLY A 71 -9.79 -2.88 5.36
CA GLY A 71 -11.15 -2.92 5.89
C GLY A 71 -11.26 -3.61 7.26
N LYS A 72 -10.50 -4.70 7.47
CA LYS A 72 -10.41 -5.41 8.76
C LYS A 72 -9.87 -4.54 9.91
N THR A 73 -9.18 -3.44 9.60
CA THR A 73 -8.63 -2.51 10.60
C THR A 73 -9.65 -1.46 11.08
N GLY A 74 -10.86 -1.45 10.50
CA GLY A 74 -11.85 -0.38 10.73
C GLY A 74 -11.56 0.91 9.94
N SER A 75 -10.44 0.96 9.22
CA SER A 75 -9.98 2.10 8.42
C SER A 75 -9.79 1.72 6.95
N GLY A 76 -10.83 1.18 6.33
CA GLY A 76 -10.79 0.73 4.93
C GLY A 76 -10.40 1.83 3.93
N LYS A 77 -9.60 1.47 2.94
CA LYS A 77 -9.12 2.38 1.89
C LYS A 77 -10.22 2.70 0.88
N LYS A 78 -10.46 4.00 0.68
CA LYS A 78 -11.44 4.52 -0.27
C LYS A 78 -10.84 5.06 -1.57
N PHE A 79 -9.65 5.67 -1.49
CA PHE A 79 -9.03 6.34 -2.63
C PHE A 79 -7.82 5.57 -3.12
N TYR A 80 -7.79 5.30 -4.42
CA TYR A 80 -6.77 4.49 -5.09
C TYR A 80 -6.07 5.32 -6.15
N HIS A 81 -4.75 5.22 -6.19
CA HIS A 81 -3.88 5.88 -7.17
C HIS A 81 -2.78 4.90 -7.55
N ASN A 82 -2.30 4.97 -8.80
CA ASN A 82 -1.21 4.13 -9.31
C ASN A 82 -1.43 2.63 -9.08
N ILE A 83 -2.67 2.15 -9.28
CA ILE A 83 -2.99 0.73 -9.19
C ILE A 83 -2.40 -0.01 -10.39
N ILE A 84 -1.83 -1.18 -10.12
CA ILE A 84 -1.36 -2.10 -11.16
C ILE A 84 -2.02 -3.46 -10.95
N PRO A 85 -2.37 -4.18 -12.03
CA PRO A 85 -2.85 -5.55 -11.91
C PRO A 85 -1.73 -6.46 -11.40
N GLY A 86 -2.09 -7.56 -10.75
CA GLY A 86 -1.11 -8.52 -10.21
C GLY A 86 -0.18 -9.07 -11.28
N SER A 87 -0.67 -9.23 -12.51
CA SER A 87 0.12 -9.71 -13.66
C SER A 87 1.26 -8.78 -14.09
N ALA A 88 1.20 -7.48 -13.74
CA ALA A 88 2.26 -6.52 -14.07
C ALA A 88 3.40 -6.51 -13.03
N VAL A 89 3.17 -7.03 -11.82
CA VAL A 89 4.09 -6.94 -10.69
C VAL A 89 5.49 -7.48 -11.02
N LYS A 90 5.58 -8.57 -11.77
CA LYS A 90 6.87 -9.19 -12.10
C LYS A 90 7.82 -8.25 -12.84
N SER A 91 7.31 -7.37 -13.70
CA SER A 91 8.12 -6.50 -14.56
C SER A 91 8.20 -5.06 -14.07
N GLU A 92 7.28 -4.60 -13.23
CA GLU A 92 7.24 -3.21 -12.77
C GLU A 92 8.32 -2.90 -11.73
N PRO A 93 8.92 -1.70 -11.76
CA PRO A 93 9.88 -1.27 -10.76
C PRO A 93 9.21 -0.84 -9.45
N PHE A 94 9.89 -1.04 -8.32
CA PHE A 94 9.35 -0.72 -6.99
C PHE A 94 10.27 0.17 -6.18
N TYR A 95 9.65 1.05 -5.40
CA TYR A 95 10.29 1.82 -4.33
C TYR A 95 9.68 1.38 -3.00
N VAL A 96 10.49 0.83 -2.10
CA VAL A 96 10.02 0.23 -0.84
C VAL A 96 10.78 0.82 0.33
N ALA A 97 10.05 1.17 1.39
CA ALA A 97 10.60 1.66 2.65
C ALA A 97 10.12 0.75 3.80
N ILE A 98 10.98 0.54 4.78
CA ILE A 98 10.59 -0.10 6.04
C ILE A 98 9.96 0.98 6.92
N ILE A 99 8.77 0.69 7.45
CA ILE A 99 8.05 1.58 8.36
C ILE A 99 8.10 1.02 9.78
N THR A 100 8.19 1.92 10.75
CA THR A 100 8.09 1.59 12.17
C THR A 100 7.33 2.71 12.90
N PRO A 101 6.43 2.40 13.84
CA PRO A 101 5.78 3.42 14.64
C PRO A 101 6.83 4.16 15.50
N VAL A 102 6.66 5.47 15.62
CA VAL A 102 7.47 6.34 16.50
C VAL A 102 6.55 7.19 17.35
N ILE A 103 7.00 7.56 18.55
CA ILE A 103 6.26 8.51 19.39
C ILE A 103 6.29 9.87 18.70
N HIS A 104 5.14 10.35 18.27
CA HIS A 104 5.03 11.65 17.62
C HIS A 104 4.96 12.80 18.64
N TYR A 105 4.14 12.62 19.67
CA TYR A 105 3.83 13.65 20.66
C TYR A 105 3.34 13.01 21.96
N CYS A 106 3.44 13.71 23.09
CA CYS A 106 2.85 13.34 24.39
C CYS A 106 1.90 14.47 24.81
N MET A 107 0.60 14.20 24.94
CA MET A 107 -0.41 15.25 25.14
C MET A 107 -0.48 15.74 26.61
N GLY A 108 0.01 14.95 27.55
CA GLY A 108 -0.01 15.29 28.97
C GLY A 108 1.18 16.14 29.41
N GLY A 109 1.08 16.68 30.62
CA GLY A 109 2.08 17.47 31.32
C GLY A 109 1.59 17.78 32.73
N LEU A 110 2.43 18.38 33.56
CA LEU A 110 1.98 18.94 34.85
C LEU A 110 1.03 20.11 34.57
N GLU A 111 -0.01 20.24 35.40
CA GLU A 111 -0.84 21.46 35.44
C GLU A 111 -0.06 22.66 35.99
#